data_AF-A0A7Y8IAT7-F1
#
_entry.id   AF-A0A7Y8IAT7-F1
#
_cell.length_a   1.000
_cell.length_b   1.000
_cell.length_c   1.000
_cell.angle_alpha   90.00
_cell.angle_beta   90.00
_cell.angle_gamma   90.00
#
_symmetry.space_group_name_H-M   'P 1'
#
loop_
_entity.id
_entity.type
_entity.pdbx_description
1 polymer ?
#
loop_
_entity_poly.entity_id
_entity_poly.type
_entity_poly.pdbx_seq_one_letter_code
_entity_poly.pdbx_strand_id
1 'polypeptide(L)'
;MPNTLAHVGLNSILTKAVIRKSDILLIYIGSIIPDIPWIFQRVVSMLYPNINLYDLRLYFIITSTLFFSLILCLALSLLLINSRKSFFILSMGTFSHLLLDAMEIKWGNGVHFIAPLDWQLSNFNLFFHETLFVYLLTIGGIIYLVLSWREIGTSNNKLFTFSQKRIALTIFCLAAYFIIPLGLLDYPQSADNHFIRTLRNKTLRAGKYFEIDRGNFVNKGDEDIFITPFKEVLTINNLNLNESSIMSIRAWFVTESEIKIQEYHIYKNRDLFSYAGLAILIILLAIRIRSVHKLKSADAKSIS
;
A
#
# COMPACT_ATOMS: atom_id res chain seq x y z
N MET A 1 2.11 -1.35 7.24
CA MET A 1 0.82 -1.72 6.66
C MET A 1 0.47 -3.01 7.35
N PRO A 2 -0.74 -3.12 7.93
CA PRO A 2 -1.27 -4.40 8.33
C PRO A 2 -1.12 -5.33 7.14
N ASN A 3 -0.95 -6.61 7.41
CA ASN A 3 -0.74 -7.51 6.29
C ASN A 3 -2.00 -7.59 5.43
N THR A 4 -1.81 -7.93 4.16
CA THR A 4 -2.87 -8.04 3.16
C THR A 4 -4.05 -8.90 3.64
N LEU A 5 -3.79 -9.95 4.45
CA LEU A 5 -4.85 -10.82 4.99
C LEU A 5 -5.73 -10.09 6.02
N ALA A 6 -5.13 -9.30 6.91
CA ALA A 6 -5.88 -8.47 7.87
C ALA A 6 -6.79 -7.48 7.14
N HIS A 7 -6.27 -6.81 6.10
CA HIS A 7 -7.07 -5.90 5.28
C HIS A 7 -8.22 -6.63 4.58
N VAL A 8 -7.96 -7.79 3.97
CA VAL A 8 -8.99 -8.59 3.31
C VAL A 8 -10.11 -8.98 4.28
N GLY A 9 -9.76 -9.46 5.48
CA GLY A 9 -10.73 -9.85 6.50
C GLY A 9 -11.62 -8.70 6.93
N LEU A 10 -11.01 -7.59 7.37
CA LEU A 10 -11.73 -6.42 7.82
C LEU A 10 -12.62 -5.85 6.71
N ASN A 11 -12.08 -5.68 5.51
CA ASN A 11 -12.84 -5.14 4.37
C ASN A 11 -14.02 -6.00 4.00
N SER A 12 -13.89 -7.32 4.12
CA SER A 12 -14.97 -8.23 3.78
C SER A 12 -16.12 -8.17 4.78
N ILE A 13 -15.81 -8.07 6.07
CA ILE A 13 -16.82 -7.91 7.13
C ILE A 13 -17.54 -6.57 6.95
N LEU A 14 -16.79 -5.47 6.86
CA LEU A 14 -17.34 -4.13 6.74
C LEU A 14 -18.18 -3.98 5.46
N THR A 15 -17.66 -4.44 4.32
CA THR A 15 -18.38 -4.31 3.05
C THR A 15 -19.63 -5.18 3.03
N LYS A 16 -19.60 -6.42 3.53
CA LYS A 16 -20.81 -7.27 3.57
C LYS A 16 -21.84 -6.79 4.61
N ALA A 17 -21.42 -6.09 5.67
CA ALA A 17 -22.35 -5.47 6.62
C ALA A 17 -23.20 -4.39 5.95
N VAL A 18 -22.62 -3.61 5.02
CA VAL A 18 -23.32 -2.52 4.31
C VAL A 18 -23.94 -2.99 2.99
N ILE A 19 -23.24 -3.85 2.25
CA ILE A 19 -23.62 -4.34 0.92
C ILE A 19 -23.62 -5.88 0.94
N ARG A 20 -24.66 -6.47 1.54
CA ARG A 20 -24.76 -7.93 1.80
C ARG A 20 -24.48 -8.84 0.59
N LYS A 21 -24.83 -8.39 -0.63
CA LYS A 21 -24.59 -9.11 -1.90
C LYS A 21 -23.45 -8.48 -2.71
N SER A 22 -22.34 -8.11 -2.07
CA SER A 22 -21.14 -7.60 -2.73
C SER A 22 -20.33 -8.74 -3.38
N ASP A 23 -19.70 -8.46 -4.52
CA ASP A 23 -18.75 -9.40 -5.12
C ASP A 23 -17.46 -9.40 -4.29
N ILE A 24 -17.09 -10.57 -3.79
CA ILE A 24 -15.94 -10.75 -2.91
C ILE A 24 -14.61 -10.36 -3.60
N LEU A 25 -14.51 -10.55 -4.91
CA LEU A 25 -13.31 -10.17 -5.66
C LEU A 25 -13.15 -8.65 -5.68
N LEU A 26 -14.25 -7.90 -5.81
CA LEU A 26 -14.20 -6.44 -5.76
C LEU A 26 -13.81 -5.93 -4.37
N ILE A 27 -14.25 -6.60 -3.30
CA ILE A 27 -13.79 -6.29 -1.94
C ILE A 27 -12.27 -6.45 -1.86
N TYR A 28 -11.75 -7.58 -2.34
CA TYR A 28 -10.32 -7.87 -2.28
C TYR A 28 -9.51 -6.88 -3.11
N ILE A 29 -9.94 -6.56 -4.34
CA ILE A 29 -9.30 -5.53 -5.16
C ILE A 29 -9.31 -4.18 -4.44
N GLY A 30 -10.45 -3.78 -3.88
CA GLY A 30 -10.58 -2.53 -3.12
C GLY A 30 -9.60 -2.45 -1.95
N SER A 31 -9.35 -3.58 -1.29
CA SER A 31 -8.41 -3.69 -0.17
C SER A 31 -6.93 -3.61 -0.55
N ILE A 32 -6.56 -3.73 -1.83
CA ILE A 32 -5.16 -3.63 -2.31
C ILE A 32 -4.90 -2.32 -3.05
N ILE A 33 -5.93 -1.62 -3.54
CA ILE A 33 -5.76 -0.39 -4.33
C ILE A 33 -4.76 0.60 -3.71
N PRO A 34 -4.81 0.91 -2.40
CA PRO A 34 -3.82 1.78 -1.76
C PRO A 34 -2.37 1.29 -1.81
N ASP A 35 -2.15 -0.02 -1.94
CA ASP A 35 -0.82 -0.66 -1.97
C ASP A 35 -0.20 -0.69 -3.36
N ILE A 36 -1.01 -0.54 -4.42
CA ILE A 36 -0.56 -0.58 -5.81
C ILE A 36 0.60 0.39 -6.05
N PRO A 37 0.55 1.67 -5.61
CA PRO A 37 1.68 2.60 -5.65
C PRO A 37 2.98 2.01 -5.09
N TRP A 38 2.93 1.39 -3.91
CA TRP A 38 4.12 0.86 -3.25
C TRP A 38 4.67 -0.39 -3.93
N ILE A 39 3.80 -1.24 -4.47
CA ILE A 39 4.19 -2.39 -5.29
C ILE A 39 4.90 -1.89 -6.56
N PHE A 40 4.34 -0.90 -7.25
CA PHE A 40 4.96 -0.30 -8.43
C PHE A 40 6.27 0.41 -8.10
N GLN A 41 6.37 1.11 -6.96
CA GLN A 41 7.63 1.69 -6.51
C GLN A 41 8.74 0.64 -6.44
N ARG A 42 8.46 -0.53 -5.83
CA ARG A 42 9.42 -1.62 -5.71
C ARG A 42 9.84 -2.14 -7.08
N VAL A 43 8.88 -2.40 -7.97
CA VAL A 43 9.14 -2.88 -9.34
C VAL A 43 9.98 -1.88 -10.12
N VAL A 44 9.63 -0.59 -10.11
CA VAL A 44 10.37 0.45 -10.83
C VAL A 44 11.78 0.59 -10.27
N SER A 45 11.95 0.57 -8.94
CA SER A 45 13.29 0.66 -8.31
C SER A 45 14.20 -0.54 -8.62
N MET A 46 13.60 -1.70 -8.90
CA MET A 46 14.33 -2.90 -9.32
C MET A 46 14.73 -2.83 -10.80
N LEU A 47 13.82 -2.38 -11.67
CA LEU A 47 14.07 -2.28 -13.11
C LEU A 47 15.00 -1.11 -13.47
N TYR A 48 14.95 -0.02 -12.71
CA TYR A 48 15.72 1.21 -12.94
C TYR A 48 16.53 1.57 -11.68
N PRO A 49 17.66 0.87 -11.42
CA PRO A 49 18.41 1.02 -10.16
C PRO A 49 18.99 2.43 -9.93
N ASN A 50 19.16 3.21 -11.00
CA ASN A 50 19.73 4.57 -10.98
C ASN A 50 18.67 5.68 -10.85
N ILE A 51 17.39 5.32 -10.72
CA ILE A 51 16.33 6.32 -10.55
C ILE A 51 16.51 7.07 -9.21
N ASN A 52 16.19 8.37 -9.20
CA ASN A 52 16.17 9.13 -7.95
C ASN A 52 15.06 8.59 -7.04
N LEU A 53 15.46 7.90 -5.96
CA LEU A 53 14.53 7.24 -5.04
C LEU A 53 13.66 8.22 -4.24
N TYR A 54 14.12 9.46 -4.03
CA TYR A 54 13.31 10.47 -3.36
C TYR A 54 12.18 10.97 -4.28
N ASP A 55 12.48 11.29 -5.55
CA ASP A 55 11.45 11.72 -6.52
C ASP A 55 10.44 10.60 -6.78
N LEU A 56 10.94 9.37 -6.91
CA LEU A 56 10.11 8.19 -7.04
C LEU A 56 9.17 8.03 -5.82
N ARG A 57 9.68 8.21 -4.61
CA ARG A 57 8.88 8.15 -3.39
C ARG A 57 7.82 9.25 -3.34
N LEU A 58 8.16 10.49 -3.68
CA LEU A 58 7.21 11.61 -3.72
C LEU A 58 6.05 11.30 -4.68
N TYR A 59 6.36 10.81 -5.88
CA TYR A 59 5.35 10.40 -6.86
C TYR A 59 4.41 9.32 -6.29
N PHE A 60 4.95 8.31 -5.61
CA PHE A 60 4.15 7.24 -5.04
C PHE A 60 3.39 7.62 -3.76
N ILE A 61 3.86 8.60 -2.98
CA ILE A 61 3.09 9.21 -1.88
C ILE A 61 1.79 9.83 -2.42
N ILE A 62 1.86 10.55 -3.55
CA ILE A 62 0.70 11.22 -4.15
C ILE A 62 -0.32 10.20 -4.65
N THR A 63 0.15 9.20 -5.38
CA THR A 63 -0.72 8.16 -5.94
C THR A 63 -1.33 7.23 -4.87
N SER A 64 -0.71 7.13 -3.68
CA SER A 64 -1.26 6.38 -2.54
C SER A 64 -2.24 7.16 -1.66
N THR A 65 -2.52 8.43 -1.97
CA THR A 65 -3.53 9.21 -1.23
C THR A 65 -4.93 8.63 -1.44
N LEU A 66 -5.87 8.97 -0.54
CA LEU A 66 -7.28 8.56 -0.71
C LEU A 66 -7.85 9.09 -2.04
N PHE A 67 -7.62 10.36 -2.37
CA PHE A 67 -8.15 10.97 -3.58
C PHE A 67 -7.71 10.24 -4.86
N PHE A 68 -6.41 9.97 -5.02
CA PHE A 68 -5.90 9.26 -6.19
C PHE A 68 -6.34 7.79 -6.21
N SER A 69 -6.42 7.14 -5.05
CA SER A 69 -6.99 5.81 -4.94
C SER A 69 -8.46 5.77 -5.39
N LEU A 70 -9.26 6.78 -5.07
CA LEU A 70 -10.65 6.90 -5.54
C LEU A 70 -10.74 7.14 -7.05
N ILE A 71 -9.82 7.89 -7.65
CA ILE A 71 -9.73 8.02 -9.12
C ILE A 71 -9.48 6.64 -9.75
N LEU A 72 -8.58 5.84 -9.18
CA LEU A 72 -8.32 4.48 -9.66
C LEU A 72 -9.55 3.57 -9.47
N CYS A 73 -10.23 3.64 -8.32
CA CYS A 73 -11.51 2.96 -8.09
C CYS A 73 -12.54 3.33 -9.17
N LEU A 74 -12.66 4.62 -9.51
CA LEU A 74 -13.57 5.10 -10.54
C LEU A 74 -13.20 4.50 -11.90
N ALA A 75 -11.93 4.59 -12.31
CA ALA A 75 -11.43 4.05 -13.57
C ALA A 75 -11.78 2.56 -13.75
N LEU A 76 -11.50 1.75 -12.71
CA LEU A 76 -11.79 0.32 -12.69
C LEU A 76 -13.30 0.04 -12.72
N SER A 77 -14.08 0.79 -11.95
CA SER A 77 -15.52 0.59 -11.85
C SER A 77 -16.27 0.88 -13.16
N LEU A 78 -15.79 1.83 -13.97
CA LEU A 78 -16.42 2.21 -15.25
C LEU A 78 -16.47 1.06 -16.25
N LEU A 79 -15.49 0.15 -16.20
CA LEU A 79 -15.43 -1.05 -17.03
C LEU A 79 -16.37 -2.17 -16.57
N LEU A 80 -16.98 -2.04 -15.39
CA LEU A 80 -17.86 -3.05 -14.81
C LEU A 80 -19.33 -2.77 -15.13
N ILE A 81 -20.15 -3.82 -15.25
CA ILE A 81 -21.59 -3.68 -15.59
C ILE A 81 -22.30 -2.75 -14.58
N ASN A 82 -22.12 -3.03 -13.30
CA ASN A 82 -22.70 -2.27 -12.19
C ASN A 82 -21.70 -1.25 -11.63
N SER A 83 -21.24 -0.33 -12.49
CA SER A 83 -20.16 0.61 -12.18
C SER A 83 -20.34 1.36 -10.86
N ARG A 84 -21.55 1.89 -10.58
CA ARG A 84 -21.84 2.59 -9.31
C ARG A 84 -21.62 1.69 -8.10
N LYS A 85 -22.23 0.50 -8.08
CA LYS A 85 -22.09 -0.45 -6.95
C LYS A 85 -20.63 -0.90 -6.80
N SER A 86 -19.95 -1.17 -7.91
CA SER A 86 -18.54 -1.54 -7.91
C SER A 86 -17.64 -0.42 -7.38
N PHE A 87 -17.90 0.83 -7.78
CA PHE A 87 -17.20 2.00 -7.26
C PHE A 87 -17.34 2.11 -5.74
N PHE A 88 -18.57 1.97 -5.21
CA PHE A 88 -18.80 1.99 -3.77
C PHE A 88 -18.07 0.87 -3.02
N ILE A 89 -18.10 -0.37 -3.55
CA ILE A 89 -17.37 -1.50 -2.96
C ILE A 89 -15.86 -1.23 -2.93
N LEU A 90 -15.28 -0.81 -4.07
CA LEU A 90 -13.85 -0.53 -4.18
C LEU A 90 -13.44 0.62 -3.25
N SER A 91 -14.22 1.71 -3.23
CA SER A 91 -13.97 2.89 -2.41
C SER A 91 -14.06 2.59 -0.92
N MET A 92 -15.03 1.78 -0.49
CA MET A 92 -15.13 1.32 0.90
C MET A 92 -13.93 0.44 1.28
N GLY A 93 -13.49 -0.42 0.35
CA GLY A 93 -12.28 -1.22 0.47
C GLY A 93 -11.02 -0.36 0.71
N THR A 94 -10.85 0.63 -0.16
CA THR A 94 -9.73 1.59 -0.15
C THR A 94 -9.75 2.45 1.12
N PHE A 95 -10.91 3.00 1.49
CA PHE A 95 -11.05 3.81 2.68
C PHE A 95 -10.75 3.02 3.95
N SER A 96 -11.31 1.82 4.10
CA SER A 96 -11.08 1.01 5.30
C SER A 96 -9.65 0.49 5.37
N HIS A 97 -9.02 0.20 4.21
CA HIS A 97 -7.59 -0.08 4.14
C HIS A 97 -6.81 1.09 4.72
N LEU A 98 -6.97 2.29 4.16
CA LEU A 98 -6.25 3.49 4.58
C LEU A 98 -6.55 3.86 6.04
N LEU A 99 -7.77 3.64 6.52
CA LEU A 99 -8.12 3.84 7.92
C LEU A 99 -7.35 2.90 8.84
N LEU A 100 -7.28 1.61 8.53
CA LEU A 100 -6.49 0.65 9.30
C LEU A 100 -4.99 0.99 9.24
N ASP A 101 -4.55 1.49 8.09
CA ASP A 101 -3.18 1.92 7.87
C ASP A 101 -2.79 3.15 8.69
N ALA A 102 -3.74 4.05 8.95
CA ALA A 102 -3.59 5.20 9.84
C ALA A 102 -3.67 4.83 11.32
N MET A 103 -4.23 3.67 11.68
CA MET A 103 -4.25 3.18 13.06
C MET A 103 -2.91 2.58 13.50
N GLU A 104 -2.09 2.11 12.56
CA GLU A 104 -0.78 1.53 12.86
C GLU A 104 0.25 2.60 13.24
N ILE A 105 1.11 2.28 14.20
CA ILE A 105 2.34 3.03 14.47
C ILE A 105 3.30 2.78 13.31
N LYS A 106 3.54 3.82 12.50
CA LYS A 106 4.58 3.86 11.46
C LYS A 106 5.32 5.18 11.55
N TRP A 107 6.56 5.14 12.03
CA TRP A 107 7.35 6.36 12.17
C TRP A 107 7.71 6.94 10.80
N GLY A 108 7.49 8.24 10.61
CA GLY A 108 7.71 8.99 9.38
C GLY A 108 6.73 8.64 8.26
N ASN A 109 5.70 7.85 8.55
CA ASN A 109 4.73 7.39 7.57
C ASN A 109 3.31 7.50 8.14
N GLY A 110 2.32 7.52 7.26
CA GLY A 110 0.93 7.73 7.64
C GLY A 110 0.07 7.79 6.40
N VAL A 111 -1.12 8.37 6.54
CA VAL A 111 -2.12 8.39 5.47
C VAL A 111 -2.54 9.81 5.13
N HIS A 112 -2.73 10.06 3.85
CA HIS A 112 -3.22 11.34 3.35
C HIS A 112 -4.70 11.21 2.97
N PHE A 113 -5.59 11.53 3.91
CA PHE A 113 -7.02 11.53 3.66
C PHE A 113 -7.50 12.78 2.89
N ILE A 114 -6.85 13.92 3.10
CA ILE A 114 -7.30 15.24 2.64
C ILE A 114 -6.46 15.75 1.43
N ALA A 115 -5.38 15.06 1.06
CA ALA A 115 -4.63 15.40 -0.14
C ALA A 115 -5.54 15.33 -1.39
N PRO A 116 -5.38 16.25 -2.36
CA PRO A 116 -4.29 17.22 -2.50
C PRO A 116 -4.51 18.56 -1.78
N LEU A 117 -5.57 18.73 -0.99
CA LEU A 117 -5.88 20.00 -0.31
C LEU A 117 -4.97 20.25 0.89
N ASP A 118 -4.63 19.19 1.62
CA ASP A 118 -3.68 19.22 2.73
C ASP A 118 -2.78 17.96 2.67
N TRP A 119 -1.50 18.17 2.90
CA TRP A 119 -0.45 17.16 2.84
C TRP A 119 0.02 16.68 4.21
N GLN A 120 -0.65 17.10 5.29
CA GLN A 120 -0.41 16.55 6.62
C GLN A 120 -0.74 15.05 6.69
N LEU A 121 0.18 14.28 7.27
CA LEU A 121 0.00 12.86 7.54
C LEU A 121 -1.01 12.65 8.69
N SER A 122 -2.00 11.80 8.44
CA SER A 122 -2.89 11.28 9.48
C SER A 122 -2.34 9.99 10.04
N ASN A 123 -2.15 9.94 11.35
CA ASN A 123 -1.73 8.75 12.08
C ASN A 123 -2.28 8.78 13.53
N PHE A 124 -3.03 7.75 13.91
CA PHE A 124 -3.63 7.59 15.24
C PHE A 124 -2.73 6.82 16.21
N ASN A 125 -1.67 6.18 15.73
CA ASN A 125 -0.63 5.52 16.53
C ASN A 125 -1.17 4.54 17.60
N LEU A 126 -2.14 3.71 17.24
CA LEU A 126 -2.83 2.83 18.20
C LEU A 126 -2.07 1.54 18.48
N PHE A 127 -1.45 0.92 17.46
CA PHE A 127 -0.78 -0.37 17.62
C PHE A 127 0.37 -0.58 16.64
N PHE A 128 1.39 -1.35 17.05
CA PHE A 128 2.41 -1.84 16.14
C PHE A 128 1.88 -2.98 15.26
N HIS A 129 2.57 -3.21 14.15
CA HIS A 129 2.25 -4.27 13.20
C HIS A 129 2.28 -5.68 13.82
N GLU A 130 3.21 -5.94 14.75
CA GLU A 130 3.43 -7.26 15.36
C GLU A 130 2.67 -7.40 16.70
N THR A 131 1.43 -6.91 16.75
CA THR A 131 0.57 -6.99 17.94
C THR A 131 -0.44 -8.11 17.83
N LEU A 132 -0.91 -8.62 18.99
CA LEU A 132 -1.98 -9.62 19.05
C LEU A 132 -3.21 -9.18 18.26
N PHE A 133 -3.55 -7.89 18.30
CA PHE A 133 -4.67 -7.34 17.53
C PHE A 133 -4.53 -7.57 16.02
N VAL A 134 -3.36 -7.27 15.44
CA VAL A 134 -3.09 -7.51 14.02
C VAL A 134 -3.11 -9.00 13.70
N TYR A 135 -2.58 -9.86 14.58
CA TYR A 135 -2.67 -11.31 14.39
C TYR A 135 -4.10 -11.84 14.41
N LEU A 136 -4.96 -11.33 15.30
CA LEU A 136 -6.37 -11.70 15.32
C LEU A 136 -7.09 -11.27 14.04
N LEU A 137 -6.82 -10.05 13.54
CA LEU A 137 -7.34 -9.61 12.24
C LEU A 137 -6.85 -10.49 11.08
N THR A 138 -5.58 -10.91 11.12
CA THR A 138 -4.96 -11.78 10.13
C THR A 138 -5.63 -13.15 10.10
N ILE A 139 -5.79 -13.77 11.27
CA ILE A 139 -6.47 -15.07 11.42
C ILE A 139 -7.93 -14.95 10.97
N GLY A 140 -8.63 -13.87 11.36
CA GLY A 140 -9.98 -13.58 10.91
C GLY A 140 -10.07 -13.47 9.38
N GLY A 141 -9.10 -12.82 8.74
CA GLY A 141 -8.98 -12.75 7.29
C GLY A 141 -8.77 -14.11 6.62
N ILE A 142 -7.90 -14.95 7.18
CA ILE A 142 -7.69 -16.33 6.69
C ILE A 142 -8.97 -17.15 6.80
N ILE A 143 -9.61 -17.15 7.99
CA ILE A 143 -10.87 -17.87 8.21
C ILE A 143 -11.93 -17.40 7.22
N TYR A 144 -12.09 -16.07 7.05
CA TYR A 144 -13.06 -15.53 6.12
C TYR A 144 -12.80 -15.98 4.68
N LEU A 145 -11.54 -15.94 4.24
CA LEU A 145 -11.13 -16.37 2.92
C LEU A 145 -11.44 -17.87 2.71
N VAL A 146 -11.13 -18.71 3.69
CA VAL A 146 -11.42 -20.15 3.67
C VAL A 146 -12.93 -20.44 3.72
N LEU A 147 -13.74 -19.63 4.38
CA LEU A 147 -15.20 -19.82 4.38
C LEU A 147 -15.84 -19.34 3.06
N SER A 148 -15.28 -18.29 2.46
CA SER A 148 -15.87 -17.62 1.30
C SER A 148 -15.27 -18.05 -0.04
N TRP A 149 -14.29 -18.95 -0.06
CA TRP A 149 -13.59 -19.36 -1.29
C TRP A 149 -14.51 -19.89 -2.39
N ARG A 150 -15.61 -20.55 -2.03
CA ARG A 150 -16.60 -21.07 -3.00
C ARG A 150 -17.35 -19.95 -3.72
N GLU A 151 -17.56 -18.81 -3.07
CA GLU A 151 -18.23 -17.65 -3.67
C GLU A 151 -17.44 -17.05 -4.84
N ILE A 152 -16.11 -17.23 -4.83
CA ILE A 152 -15.22 -16.74 -5.88
C ILE A 152 -15.52 -17.45 -7.21
N GLY A 153 -15.82 -18.74 -7.16
CA GLY A 153 -16.09 -19.55 -8.35
C GLY A 153 -17.50 -19.36 -8.93
N THR A 154 -18.49 -19.00 -8.11
CA THR A 154 -19.92 -19.10 -8.44
C THR A 154 -20.56 -17.84 -9.01
N SER A 155 -19.87 -16.69 -8.99
CA SER A 155 -20.39 -15.46 -9.63
C SER A 155 -20.45 -15.68 -11.16
N ASN A 156 -21.64 -15.93 -11.72
CA ASN A 156 -21.80 -16.32 -13.14
C ASN A 156 -22.04 -15.11 -14.07
N ASN A 157 -21.76 -13.90 -13.58
CA ASN A 157 -22.16 -12.68 -14.26
C ASN A 157 -21.06 -12.18 -15.20
N LYS A 158 -21.45 -11.71 -16.39
CA LYS A 158 -20.61 -10.84 -17.22
C LYS A 158 -20.10 -9.70 -16.31
N LEU A 159 -18.80 -9.66 -16.05
CA LEU A 159 -18.20 -8.68 -15.15
C LEU A 159 -18.03 -7.33 -15.86
N PHE A 160 -17.66 -7.37 -17.13
CA PHE A 160 -17.22 -6.20 -17.88
C PHE A 160 -18.25 -5.73 -18.91
N THR A 161 -18.23 -4.44 -19.18
CA THR A 161 -18.95 -3.81 -20.30
C THR A 161 -18.05 -2.77 -20.96
N PHE A 162 -17.98 -2.84 -22.28
CA PHE A 162 -17.07 -2.04 -23.10
C PHE A 162 -17.90 -1.19 -24.05
N SER A 163 -18.29 0.01 -23.60
CA SER A 163 -18.80 1.05 -24.49
C SER A 163 -17.71 2.09 -24.74
N GLN A 164 -17.69 2.69 -25.93
CA GLN A 164 -16.68 3.70 -26.30
C GLN A 164 -16.60 4.82 -25.27
N LYS A 165 -17.76 5.32 -24.80
CA LYS A 165 -17.84 6.32 -23.74
C LYS A 165 -17.20 5.87 -22.43
N ARG A 166 -17.45 4.63 -21.99
CA ARG A 166 -16.86 4.10 -20.75
C ARG A 166 -15.36 3.92 -20.88
N ILE A 167 -14.88 3.41 -22.01
CA ILE A 167 -13.44 3.27 -22.29
C ILE A 167 -12.76 4.64 -22.28
N ALA A 168 -13.31 5.64 -22.97
CA ALA A 168 -12.76 6.99 -23.00
C ALA A 168 -12.67 7.59 -21.59
N LEU A 169 -13.72 7.44 -20.78
CA LEU A 169 -13.72 7.90 -19.39
C LEU A 169 -12.70 7.14 -18.52
N THR A 170 -12.57 5.83 -18.70
CA THR A 170 -11.54 5.04 -18.00
C THR A 170 -10.15 5.50 -18.37
N ILE A 171 -9.86 5.71 -19.66
CA ILE A 171 -8.56 6.22 -20.13
C ILE A 171 -8.30 7.60 -19.53
N PHE A 172 -9.29 8.49 -19.54
CA PHE A 172 -9.18 9.81 -18.92
C PHE A 172 -8.85 9.71 -17.42
N CYS A 173 -9.55 8.85 -16.67
CA CYS A 173 -9.28 8.67 -15.24
C CYS A 173 -7.89 8.08 -14.97
N LEU A 174 -7.46 7.11 -15.79
CA LEU A 174 -6.10 6.55 -15.68
C LEU A 174 -5.04 7.60 -16.04
N ALA A 175 -5.26 8.39 -17.09
CA ALA A 175 -4.37 9.49 -17.44
C ALA A 175 -4.29 10.51 -16.30
N ALA A 176 -5.42 10.89 -15.69
CA ALA A 176 -5.44 11.75 -14.51
C ALA A 176 -4.66 11.14 -13.34
N TYR A 177 -4.83 9.84 -13.08
CA TYR A 177 -4.13 9.11 -12.01
C TYR A 177 -2.60 9.10 -12.20
N PHE A 178 -2.11 8.96 -13.43
CA PHE A 178 -0.66 8.90 -13.72
C PHE A 178 -0.01 10.27 -13.98
N ILE A 179 -0.73 11.22 -14.59
CA ILE A 179 -0.16 12.49 -15.06
C ILE A 179 -0.23 13.58 -13.99
N ILE A 180 -1.37 13.73 -13.30
CA ILE A 180 -1.55 14.80 -12.31
C ILE A 180 -0.49 14.73 -11.18
N PRO A 181 -0.09 13.55 -10.65
CA PRO A 181 0.93 13.49 -9.60
C PRO A 181 2.27 14.13 -9.98
N LEU A 182 2.64 14.15 -11.26
CA LEU A 182 3.87 14.80 -11.72
C LEU A 182 3.87 16.31 -11.44
N GLY A 183 2.71 16.95 -11.55
CA GLY A 183 2.54 18.37 -11.24
C GLY A 183 2.40 18.69 -9.75
N LEU A 184 2.41 17.67 -8.88
CA LEU A 184 2.16 17.82 -7.44
C LEU A 184 3.38 17.43 -6.58
N LEU A 185 4.54 17.13 -7.16
CA LEU A 185 5.72 16.62 -6.43
C LEU A 185 6.23 17.55 -5.33
N ASP A 186 6.14 18.87 -5.53
CA ASP A 186 6.64 19.86 -4.58
C ASP A 186 5.84 19.89 -3.27
N TYR A 187 4.56 19.52 -3.31
CA TYR A 187 3.69 19.62 -2.15
C TYR A 187 4.06 18.64 -1.03
N PRO A 188 4.10 17.30 -1.23
CA PRO A 188 4.55 16.37 -0.19
C PRO A 188 6.01 16.63 0.22
N GLN A 189 6.85 17.15 -0.68
CA GLN A 189 8.21 17.55 -0.32
C GLN A 189 8.19 18.77 0.63
N SER A 190 7.38 19.79 0.36
CA SER A 190 7.27 20.99 1.20
C SER A 190 6.71 20.68 2.58
N ALA A 191 5.79 19.71 2.67
CA ALA A 191 5.26 19.15 3.91
C ALA A 191 6.24 18.21 4.64
N ASP A 192 7.40 17.94 4.04
CA ASP A 192 8.43 17.03 4.55
C ASP A 192 7.91 15.61 4.83
N ASN A 193 6.99 15.14 3.98
CA ASN A 193 6.45 13.79 4.09
C ASN A 193 7.56 12.76 3.95
N HIS A 194 7.56 11.78 4.86
CA HIS A 194 8.65 10.79 4.99
C HIS A 194 10.02 11.42 5.21
N PHE A 195 10.06 12.64 5.77
CA PHE A 195 11.26 13.43 6.00
C PHE A 195 12.09 13.65 4.74
N ILE A 196 11.48 13.62 3.54
CA ILE A 196 12.21 13.67 2.27
C ILE A 196 12.96 15.00 2.10
N ARG A 197 12.37 16.12 2.49
CA ARG A 197 13.05 17.43 2.40
C ARG A 197 14.20 17.50 3.39
N THR A 198 14.02 17.00 4.60
CA THR A 198 15.09 16.92 5.60
C THR A 198 16.23 16.00 5.15
N LEU A 199 15.93 14.83 4.60
CA LEU A 199 16.92 13.87 4.11
C LEU A 199 17.66 14.39 2.87
N ARG A 200 16.95 15.02 1.92
CA ARG A 200 17.51 15.55 0.67
C ARG A 200 18.45 16.74 0.93
N ASN A 201 18.16 17.58 1.92
CA ASN A 201 18.94 18.78 2.22
C ASN A 201 20.09 18.51 3.20
N LYS A 202 21.15 17.86 2.69
CA LYS A 202 22.29 17.39 3.49
C LYS A 202 23.01 18.49 4.28
N THR A 203 23.18 19.66 3.69
CA THR A 203 23.91 20.77 4.32
C THR A 203 23.14 21.42 5.49
N LEU A 204 21.82 21.27 5.52
CA LEU A 204 20.96 21.87 6.54
C LEU A 204 20.31 20.84 7.46
N ARG A 205 20.77 19.58 7.48
CA ARG A 205 20.13 18.53 8.30
C ARG A 205 20.73 18.36 9.69
N ALA A 206 21.94 18.83 9.96
CA ALA A 206 22.51 18.80 11.31
C ALA A 206 21.55 19.45 12.32
N GLY A 207 21.31 18.77 13.44
CA GLY A 207 20.35 19.18 14.46
C GLY A 207 18.88 18.95 14.14
N LYS A 208 18.53 18.38 12.97
CA LYS A 208 17.14 18.07 12.62
C LYS A 208 16.70 16.69 13.07
N TYR A 209 15.46 16.63 13.52
CA TYR A 209 14.74 15.40 13.80
C TYR A 209 14.28 14.74 12.49
N PHE A 210 14.30 13.41 12.47
CA PHE A 210 13.66 12.65 11.42
C PHE A 210 13.22 11.26 11.90
N GLU A 211 12.27 10.69 11.16
CA GLU A 211 11.77 9.35 11.37
C GLU A 211 11.89 8.52 10.10
N ILE A 212 12.26 7.25 10.23
CA ILE A 212 12.30 6.32 9.10
C ILE A 212 11.61 5.02 9.48
N ASP A 213 10.66 4.60 8.65
CA ASP A 213 10.11 3.25 8.67
C ASP A 213 10.98 2.33 7.79
N ARG A 214 11.41 1.18 8.33
CA ARG A 214 12.07 0.07 7.61
C ARG A 214 13.43 0.40 6.97
N GLY A 215 14.37 0.95 7.74
CA GLY A 215 15.77 0.95 7.32
C GLY A 215 16.50 -0.31 7.77
N ASN A 216 17.67 -0.56 7.18
CA ASN A 216 18.53 -1.67 7.53
C ASN A 216 19.64 -1.17 8.46
N PHE A 217 19.63 -1.63 9.70
CA PHE A 217 20.79 -1.53 10.57
C PHE A 217 21.77 -2.63 10.23
N VAL A 218 23.04 -2.26 10.08
CA VAL A 218 24.14 -3.20 9.80
C VAL A 218 25.22 -2.99 10.84
N ASN A 219 25.45 -4.02 11.65
CA ASN A 219 26.59 -4.08 12.54
C ASN A 219 27.82 -4.55 11.75
N LYS A 220 28.86 -3.72 11.64
CA LYS A 220 30.14 -4.07 11.00
C LYS A 220 31.27 -4.31 12.01
N GLY A 221 30.96 -4.50 13.29
CA GLY A 221 31.94 -4.63 14.37
C GLY A 221 32.56 -3.30 14.78
N ASP A 222 33.24 -2.63 13.84
CA ASP A 222 33.97 -1.38 14.10
C ASP A 222 33.10 -0.11 13.93
N GLU A 223 32.03 -0.19 13.14
CA GLU A 223 31.12 0.92 12.88
C GLU A 223 29.69 0.42 12.64
N ASP A 224 28.74 0.99 13.38
CA ASP A 224 27.32 0.73 13.19
C ASP A 224 26.75 1.72 12.17
N ILE A 225 26.11 1.18 11.12
CA ILE A 225 25.52 1.99 10.06
C ILE A 225 24.03 1.72 9.91
N PHE A 226 23.31 2.75 9.49
CA PHE A 226 21.90 2.68 9.13
C PHE A 226 21.73 3.00 7.64
N ILE A 227 21.19 2.05 6.89
CA ILE A 227 20.88 2.22 5.47
C ILE A 227 19.39 2.54 5.35
N THR A 228 19.08 3.75 4.90
CA THR A 228 17.70 4.20 4.72
C THR A 228 17.00 3.45 3.58
N PRO A 229 15.64 3.48 3.50
CA PRO A 229 14.90 3.00 2.34
C PRO A 229 15.29 3.66 1.01
N PHE A 230 16.01 4.78 1.06
CA PHE A 230 16.52 5.53 -0.08
C PHE A 230 17.96 5.15 -0.44
N LYS A 231 18.51 4.07 0.15
CA LYS A 231 19.89 3.59 -0.01
C LYS A 231 20.96 4.57 0.47
N GLU A 232 20.57 5.60 1.23
CA GLU A 232 21.52 6.48 1.91
C GLU A 232 22.09 5.77 3.15
N VAL A 233 23.41 5.85 3.34
CA VAL A 233 24.13 5.28 4.48
C VAL A 233 24.40 6.37 5.50
N LEU A 234 24.00 6.13 6.75
CA LEU A 234 24.19 7.03 7.88
C LEU A 234 24.98 6.32 8.98
N THR A 235 25.93 7.01 9.61
CA THR A 235 26.73 6.47 10.71
C THR A 235 26.00 6.67 12.04
N ILE A 236 26.10 5.72 12.96
CA ILE A 236 25.34 5.73 14.21
C ILE A 236 26.31 5.94 15.38
N ASN A 237 26.03 6.94 16.22
CA ASN A 237 26.90 7.27 17.36
C ASN A 237 26.55 6.46 18.63
N ASN A 238 25.31 6.02 18.80
CA ASN A 238 24.79 5.61 20.12
C ASN A 238 23.95 4.33 20.12
N LEU A 239 24.26 3.36 19.27
CA LEU A 239 23.61 2.06 19.24
C LEU A 239 24.68 0.98 19.17
N ASN A 240 24.46 -0.14 19.85
CA ASN A 240 25.29 -1.33 19.74
C ASN A 240 24.37 -2.53 19.81
N LEU A 241 24.03 -3.07 18.64
CA LEU A 241 23.23 -4.29 18.53
C LEU A 241 24.09 -5.40 17.96
N ASN A 242 23.95 -6.60 18.52
CA ASN A 242 24.75 -7.76 18.13
C ASN A 242 24.42 -8.30 16.73
N GLU A 243 23.31 -7.87 16.12
CA GLU A 243 22.81 -8.43 14.88
C GLU A 243 22.29 -7.34 13.93
N SER A 244 22.53 -7.54 12.63
CA SER A 244 21.93 -6.72 11.58
C SER A 244 20.43 -6.98 11.52
N SER A 245 19.63 -5.92 11.41
CA SER A 245 18.18 -6.04 11.47
C SER A 245 17.46 -4.95 10.68
N ILE A 246 16.22 -5.24 10.29
CA ILE A 246 15.31 -4.23 9.74
C ILE A 246 14.64 -3.54 10.92
N MET A 247 14.75 -2.22 10.99
CA MET A 247 14.16 -1.45 12.08
C MET A 247 13.56 -0.14 11.58
N SER A 248 12.63 0.37 12.36
CA SER A 248 12.22 1.77 12.27
C SER A 248 12.93 2.57 13.34
N ILE A 249 13.22 3.84 13.07
CA ILE A 249 13.93 4.72 13.98
C ILE A 249 13.26 6.08 14.08
N ARG A 250 13.42 6.70 15.25
CA ARG A 250 13.32 8.15 15.47
C ARG A 250 14.71 8.62 15.84
N ALA A 251 15.22 9.62 15.12
CA ALA A 251 16.62 10.01 15.25
C ALA A 251 16.81 11.51 15.02
N TRP A 252 17.98 11.98 15.45
CA TRP A 252 18.47 13.32 15.19
C TRP A 252 19.74 13.22 14.36
N PHE A 253 19.90 14.11 13.38
CA PHE A 253 21.19 14.29 12.73
C PHE A 253 22.15 15.01 13.68
N VAL A 254 23.30 14.41 13.94
CA VAL A 254 24.42 15.05 14.66
C VAL A 254 25.24 15.89 13.67
N THR A 255 25.54 15.30 12.52
CA THR A 255 26.24 15.95 11.41
C THR A 255 25.47 15.73 10.11
N GLU A 256 26.09 16.04 8.96
CA GLU A 256 25.51 15.74 7.66
C GLU A 256 25.39 14.24 7.39
N SER A 257 26.11 13.33 8.05
CA SER A 257 26.02 11.88 7.78
C SER A 257 25.88 11.02 9.02
N GLU A 258 25.98 11.64 10.20
CA GLU A 258 25.93 10.96 11.48
C GLU A 258 24.59 11.21 12.16
N ILE A 259 24.04 10.16 12.76
CA ILE A 259 22.77 10.19 13.46
C ILE A 259 22.89 9.67 14.88
N LYS A 260 22.02 10.22 15.73
CA LYS A 260 21.76 9.74 17.08
C LYS A 260 20.36 9.17 17.12
N ILE A 261 20.25 7.86 17.34
CA ILE A 261 18.97 7.16 17.44
C ILE A 261 18.39 7.43 18.83
N GLN A 262 17.18 7.99 18.87
CA GLN A 262 16.43 8.25 20.09
C GLN A 262 15.59 7.04 20.48
N GLU A 263 14.84 6.50 19.52
CA GLU A 263 13.99 5.32 19.68
C GLU A 263 14.13 4.44 18.44
N TYR A 264 14.08 3.12 18.64
CA TYR A 264 14.08 2.16 17.55
C TYR A 264 13.06 1.04 17.81
N HIS A 265 12.62 0.41 16.73
CA HIS A 265 11.75 -0.77 16.78
C HIS A 265 12.20 -1.79 15.73
N ILE A 266 12.59 -2.99 16.19
CA ILE A 266 13.10 -4.07 15.34
C ILE A 266 11.95 -4.96 14.88
N TYR A 267 11.93 -5.29 13.59
CA TYR A 267 10.94 -6.22 13.02
C TYR A 267 11.50 -7.63 12.88
N LYS A 268 10.66 -8.64 13.15
CA LYS A 268 11.04 -10.04 12.96
C LYS A 268 10.50 -10.63 11.67
N ASN A 269 9.20 -10.46 11.39
CA ASN A 269 8.51 -11.17 10.30
C ASN A 269 7.43 -10.33 9.62
N ARG A 270 7.65 -9.02 9.52
CA ARG A 270 6.63 -8.04 9.09
C ARG A 270 6.03 -8.30 7.70
N ASP A 271 6.81 -8.70 6.71
CA ASP A 271 6.32 -8.75 5.32
C ASP A 271 5.75 -10.13 4.90
N LEU A 272 5.96 -11.19 5.70
CA LEU A 272 5.60 -12.56 5.33
C LEU A 272 4.10 -12.70 5.03
N PHE A 273 3.25 -12.22 5.92
CA PHE A 273 1.79 -12.33 5.77
C PHE A 273 1.25 -11.45 4.64
N SER A 274 1.92 -10.34 4.34
CA SER A 274 1.55 -9.49 3.20
C SER A 274 1.83 -10.20 1.89
N TYR A 275 3.01 -10.83 1.75
CA TYR A 275 3.34 -11.63 0.58
C TYR A 275 2.45 -12.86 0.43
N ALA A 276 2.18 -13.58 1.52
CA ALA A 276 1.25 -14.71 1.52
C ALA A 276 -0.15 -14.28 1.06
N GLY A 277 -0.67 -13.17 1.61
CA GLY A 277 -1.97 -12.63 1.21
C GLY A 277 -2.02 -12.24 -0.27
N LEU A 278 -1.01 -11.52 -0.77
CA LEU A 278 -0.92 -11.16 -2.19
C LEU A 278 -0.87 -12.40 -3.11
N ALA A 279 -0.06 -13.41 -2.74
CA ALA A 279 0.04 -14.66 -3.50
C ALA A 279 -1.31 -15.38 -3.56
N ILE A 280 -2.03 -15.47 -2.44
CA ILE A 280 -3.37 -16.06 -2.39
C ILE A 280 -4.33 -15.29 -3.30
N LEU A 281 -4.32 -13.96 -3.26
CA LEU A 281 -5.21 -13.13 -4.08
C LEU A 281 -4.93 -13.31 -5.58
N ILE A 282 -3.66 -13.43 -5.99
CA ILE A 282 -3.28 -13.74 -7.37
C ILE A 282 -3.82 -15.12 -7.78
N ILE A 283 -3.69 -16.14 -6.92
CA ILE A 283 -4.22 -17.49 -7.19
C ILE A 283 -5.74 -17.45 -7.35
N LEU A 284 -6.45 -16.76 -6.46
CA LEU A 284 -7.90 -16.63 -6.51
C LEU A 284 -8.36 -15.92 -7.79
N LEU A 285 -7.65 -14.87 -8.22
CA LEU A 285 -7.90 -14.18 -9.48
C LEU A 285 -7.67 -15.10 -10.68
N ALA A 286 -6.60 -15.89 -10.68
CA ALA A 286 -6.30 -16.86 -11.74
C ALA A 286 -7.39 -17.95 -11.84
N ILE A 287 -7.85 -18.49 -10.70
CA ILE A 287 -8.96 -19.45 -10.64
C ILE A 287 -10.22 -18.85 -11.25
N ARG A 288 -10.54 -17.61 -10.90
CA ARG A 288 -11.70 -16.87 -11.43
C ARG A 288 -11.63 -16.69 -12.94
N ILE A 289 -10.47 -16.27 -13.47
CA ILE A 289 -10.30 -16.09 -14.92
C ILE A 289 -10.48 -17.43 -15.65
N ARG A 290 -9.93 -18.52 -15.09
CA ARG A 290 -10.06 -19.86 -15.66
C ARG A 290 -11.50 -20.37 -15.64
N SER A 291 -12.26 -20.14 -14.57
CA SER A 291 -13.66 -20.59 -14.50
C SER A 291 -14.54 -19.87 -15.52
N VAL A 292 -14.36 -18.56 -15.71
CA VAL A 292 -15.05 -17.78 -16.73
C VAL A 292 -14.72 -18.28 -18.13
N HIS A 293 -13.47 -18.66 -18.41
CA HIS A 293 -13.08 -19.19 -19.71
C HIS A 293 -13.70 -20.57 -19.99
N LYS A 294 -13.74 -21.47 -19.00
CA LYS A 294 -14.39 -22.79 -19.14
C LYS A 294 -15.87 -22.68 -19.48
N LEU A 295 -16.60 -21.78 -18.82
CA LEU A 295 -18.03 -21.56 -19.09
C LEU A 295 -18.28 -21.15 -20.54
N LYS A 296 -17.51 -20.17 -21.05
CA LYS A 296 -17.59 -19.76 -22.46
C LYS A 296 -17.31 -20.90 -23.44
N SER A 297 -16.37 -21.78 -23.12
CA SER A 297 -16.03 -22.93 -23.98
C SER A 297 -17.11 -24.03 -23.97
N ALA A 298 -17.87 -24.17 -22.88
CA ALA A 298 -18.98 -25.11 -22.78
C ALA A 298 -20.21 -24.60 -23.55
N ASP A 299 -20.54 -23.32 -23.41
CA ASP A 299 -21.64 -22.68 -24.16
C ASP A 299 -21.38 -22.69 -25.68
N ALA A 300 -20.12 -22.59 -26.11
CA ALA A 300 -19.79 -22.66 -27.54
C ALA A 300 -19.97 -24.06 -28.13
N LYS A 301 -19.84 -25.12 -27.33
CA LYS A 301 -19.98 -26.53 -27.78
C LYS A 301 -21.42 -27.05 -27.75
N SER A 302 -22.33 -26.42 -27.01
CA SER A 302 -23.76 -26.80 -27.00
C SER A 302 -24.56 -26.20 -28.16
N ILE A 303 -23.94 -25.30 -28.94
CA ILE A 303 -24.55 -24.60 -30.09
C ILE A 303 -24.07 -25.19 -31.43
N SER A 304 -23.06 -26.07 -31.42
CA SER A 304 -22.56 -26.83 -32.58
C SER A 304 -23.14 -28.24 -32.61
#